data_AF-A0A478FPR0-F1
#
_entry.id   AF-A0A478FPR0-F1
#
_cell.length_a   1.000
_cell.length_b   1.000
_cell.length_c   1.000
_cell.angle_alpha   90.00
_cell.angle_beta   90.00
_cell.angle_gamma   90.00
#
_symmetry.space_group_name_H-M   'P 1'
#
loop_
_entity.id
_entity.type
_entity.pdbx_description
1 polymer ?
#
loop_
_entity_poly.entity_id
_entity_poly.type
_entity_poly.pdbx_seq_one_letter_code
_entity_poly.pdbx_strand_id
1 'polypeptide(L)'
;MDPIKLAAAGTGAVIVGGTGVGLHFFVNSLEPVWYSLSLEDGFSSDYSNNVGKDYGNYLVGVYGDKGDQKDRNQKWWEWSYKQLQYDVEVLKEKLSAEFFDNNTSKVSSPYKSKNGNSSTSSKALNEVCESIYKKNKGEADPDGTADSTKSRLSRDMWKYCSHLRTRPILLKENDYGAGEVGNETDHKDKAVSVKASGKDSSNDEFWRLRNDEFFGGKGVGKGNSASQGGLFKALYAKKETNTIGSKDTVKEACKTAYSTKTANKSTSPKVEDADIKKFCYLTPDPNN
;
A
#
# COMPACT_ATOMS: atom_id res chain seq x y z
N MET A 1 1.28 11.68 22.95
CA MET A 1 1.26 12.17 21.56
C MET A 1 1.08 10.95 20.68
N ASP A 2 -0.15 10.67 20.25
CA ASP A 2 -0.48 9.44 19.53
C ASP A 2 0.10 9.51 18.11
N PRO A 3 1.03 8.61 17.75
CA PRO A 3 1.51 8.50 16.38
C PRO A 3 0.37 7.90 15.55
N ILE A 4 -0.12 8.68 14.57
CA ILE A 4 -1.01 8.30 13.46
C ILE A 4 -1.79 7.00 13.75
N LYS A 5 -2.87 7.12 14.53
CA LYS A 5 -3.96 6.14 14.49
C LYS A 5 -4.58 6.25 13.12
N LEU A 6 -4.11 5.45 12.19
CA LEU A 6 -4.67 5.43 10.86
C LEU A 6 -6.01 4.68 10.97
N ALA A 7 -7.07 5.47 11.23
CA ALA A 7 -8.40 4.95 11.48
C ALA A 7 -8.85 4.14 10.26
N ALA A 8 -8.97 2.83 10.44
CA ALA A 8 -9.56 1.92 9.46
C ALA A 8 -11.04 2.31 9.28
N ALA A 9 -11.33 3.16 8.29
CA ALA A 9 -12.68 3.35 7.81
C ALA A 9 -13.02 2.11 6.95
N GLY A 10 -13.79 1.20 7.52
CA GLY A 10 -14.10 -0.10 6.91
C GLY A 10 -14.68 0.02 5.50
N THR A 11 -13.91 -0.42 4.52
CA THR A 11 -14.32 -0.67 3.14
C THR A 11 -14.60 -2.17 2.98
N GLY A 12 -15.89 -2.49 2.85
CA GLY A 12 -16.36 -3.86 2.68
C GLY A 12 -16.06 -4.37 1.27
N ALA A 13 -15.29 -5.45 1.16
CA ALA A 13 -15.01 -6.08 -0.12
C ALA A 13 -16.17 -6.98 -0.57
N VAL A 14 -16.61 -6.84 -1.82
CA VAL A 14 -17.44 -7.82 -2.52
C VAL A 14 -16.58 -8.50 -3.58
N ILE A 15 -16.52 -9.84 -3.52
CA ILE A 15 -15.75 -10.68 -4.44
C ILE A 15 -16.44 -10.71 -5.81
N VAL A 16 -15.66 -10.41 -6.86
CA VAL A 16 -16.02 -10.70 -8.25
C VAL A 16 -15.81 -12.21 -8.50
N GLY A 17 -16.92 -12.95 -8.60
CA GLY A 17 -17.01 -14.19 -9.36
C GLY A 17 -17.09 -15.52 -8.58
N GLY A 18 -18.26 -16.18 -8.68
CA GLY A 18 -18.35 -17.65 -8.83
C GLY A 18 -18.44 -18.54 -7.60
N THR A 19 -19.67 -18.81 -7.16
CA THR A 19 -20.19 -20.03 -6.50
C THR A 19 -19.46 -20.62 -5.27
N GLY A 20 -20.03 -20.39 -4.08
CA GLY A 20 -19.71 -21.15 -2.85
C GLY A 20 -20.38 -20.57 -1.60
N VAL A 21 -21.67 -20.85 -1.39
CA VAL A 21 -22.57 -20.11 -0.46
C VAL A 21 -22.33 -20.39 1.04
N GLY A 22 -21.39 -21.26 1.43
CA GLY A 22 -21.18 -21.64 2.84
C GLY A 22 -20.07 -20.89 3.59
N LEU A 23 -18.91 -20.65 2.95
CA LEU A 23 -17.72 -20.07 3.60
C LEU A 23 -17.63 -18.54 3.47
N HIS A 24 -18.41 -17.96 2.57
CA HIS A 24 -18.34 -16.54 2.19
C HIS A 24 -18.68 -15.56 3.33
N PHE A 25 -19.34 -16.02 4.40
CA PHE A 25 -19.72 -15.18 5.55
C PHE A 25 -18.55 -14.85 6.50
N PHE A 26 -17.55 -15.73 6.65
CA PHE A 26 -16.41 -15.47 7.54
C PHE A 26 -15.41 -14.47 6.95
N VAL A 27 -15.40 -14.37 5.62
CA VAL A 27 -14.54 -13.50 4.82
C VAL A 27 -15.03 -12.04 4.85
N ASN A 28 -16.29 -11.83 5.23
CA ASN A 28 -16.97 -10.52 5.32
C ASN A 28 -16.84 -9.85 6.70
N SER A 29 -15.99 -10.36 7.60
CA SER A 29 -15.71 -9.67 8.86
C SER A 29 -15.02 -8.35 8.57
N LEU A 30 -15.46 -7.27 9.24
CA LEU A 30 -14.80 -5.97 9.23
C LEU A 30 -13.31 -6.16 9.49
N GLU A 31 -12.49 -5.50 8.67
CA GLU A 31 -11.04 -5.55 8.80
C GLU A 31 -10.61 -4.97 10.15
N PRO A 32 -9.81 -5.70 10.95
CA PRO A 32 -9.30 -5.18 12.20
C PRO A 32 -8.40 -3.96 12.02
N VAL A 33 -8.23 -3.19 13.09
CA VAL A 33 -7.19 -2.16 13.14
C VAL A 33 -5.82 -2.79 12.89
N TRP A 34 -5.01 -2.12 12.09
CA TRP A 34 -3.65 -2.51 11.75
C TRP A 34 -2.69 -1.35 11.99
N TYR A 35 -1.42 -1.69 12.09
CA TYR A 35 -0.31 -0.76 12.23
C TYR A 35 0.71 -1.07 11.15
N SER A 36 1.20 -0.03 10.47
CA SER A 36 2.14 -0.21 9.35
C SER A 36 3.49 -0.72 9.82
N LEU A 37 4.17 -1.46 8.95
CA LEU A 37 5.53 -1.95 9.16
C LEU A 37 6.50 -0.81 9.45
N SER A 38 6.32 0.34 8.79
CA SER A 38 7.14 1.54 8.99
C SER A 38 7.06 2.16 10.40
N LEU A 39 6.07 1.77 11.21
CA LEU A 39 5.90 2.24 12.58
C LEU A 39 6.52 1.31 13.62
N GLU A 40 7.06 0.16 13.20
CA GLU A 40 7.69 -0.80 14.10
C GLU A 40 9.05 -0.33 14.62
N ASP A 41 9.33 -0.69 15.86
CA ASP A 41 10.64 -0.48 16.46
C ASP A 41 11.71 -1.28 15.68
N GLY A 42 12.77 -0.60 15.25
CA GLY A 42 13.84 -1.21 14.44
C GLY A 42 13.58 -1.20 12.93
N PHE A 43 12.47 -0.63 12.45
CA PHE A 43 12.15 -0.61 11.01
C PHE A 43 13.32 -0.14 10.13
N SER A 44 13.96 0.98 10.47
CA SER A 44 15.06 1.54 9.67
C SER A 44 16.31 0.66 9.63
N SER A 45 16.58 -0.14 10.68
CA SER A 45 17.71 -1.08 10.70
C SER A 45 17.39 -2.38 9.97
N ASP A 46 16.16 -2.86 10.12
CA ASP A 46 15.73 -4.18 9.63
C ASP A 46 15.36 -4.14 8.13
N TYR A 47 15.01 -2.95 7.62
CA TYR A 47 14.56 -2.72 6.26
C TYR A 47 15.32 -1.57 5.59
N SER A 48 16.51 -1.86 5.06
CA SER A 48 17.42 -0.86 4.50
C SER A 48 17.48 -0.80 2.97
N ASN A 49 17.18 -1.90 2.28
CA ASN A 49 17.13 -1.98 0.81
C ASN A 49 16.27 -3.16 0.32
N ASN A 50 15.04 -3.27 0.82
CA ASN A 50 14.15 -4.40 0.56
C ASN A 50 12.70 -3.95 0.40
N VAL A 51 11.82 -4.90 0.10
CA VAL A 51 10.37 -4.69 -0.04
C VAL A 51 9.78 -3.93 1.16
N GLY A 52 10.21 -4.27 2.37
CA GLY A 52 9.76 -3.64 3.61
C GLY A 52 10.07 -2.15 3.66
N LYS A 53 11.23 -1.72 3.19
CA LYS A 53 11.60 -0.29 3.11
C LYS A 53 10.66 0.48 2.18
N ASP A 54 10.46 -0.07 0.99
CA ASP A 54 9.75 0.61 -0.09
C ASP A 54 8.24 0.69 0.18
N TYR A 55 7.64 -0.38 0.69
CA TYR A 55 6.21 -0.48 0.90
C TYR A 55 5.78 -0.43 2.36
N GLY A 56 6.69 -0.17 3.31
CA GLY A 56 6.44 -0.29 4.74
C GLY A 56 5.28 0.53 5.30
N ASN A 57 4.86 1.60 4.61
CA ASN A 57 3.67 2.37 4.98
C ASN A 57 2.34 1.66 4.63
N TYR A 58 2.37 0.68 3.73
CA TYR A 58 1.20 -0.09 3.27
C TYR A 58 1.20 -1.51 3.78
N LEU A 59 2.40 -2.06 4.05
CA LEU A 59 2.58 -3.38 4.64
C LEU A 59 2.18 -3.35 6.11
N VAL A 60 1.52 -4.41 6.57
CA VAL A 60 1.18 -4.56 7.98
C VAL A 60 2.42 -4.97 8.76
N GLY A 61 2.67 -4.31 9.89
CA GLY A 61 3.79 -4.67 10.76
C GLY A 61 3.71 -6.11 11.24
N VAL A 62 4.85 -6.79 11.28
CA VAL A 62 4.96 -8.19 11.69
C VAL A 62 4.36 -8.42 13.07
N TYR A 63 4.57 -7.49 14.00
CA TYR A 63 4.03 -7.52 15.37
C TYR A 63 3.15 -6.29 15.65
N GLY A 64 3.41 -5.18 14.96
CA GLY A 64 2.82 -3.87 15.21
C GLY A 64 3.42 -3.19 16.44
N ASP A 65 4.59 -3.63 16.91
CA ASP A 65 5.18 -3.19 18.17
C ASP A 65 5.61 -1.71 18.11
N LYS A 66 5.31 -0.95 19.17
CA LYS A 66 5.86 0.41 19.34
C LYS A 66 6.01 0.74 20.82
N GLY A 67 7.26 0.89 21.26
CA GLY A 67 7.58 1.04 22.68
C GLY A 67 7.05 -0.17 23.46
N ASP A 68 6.25 0.10 24.50
CA ASP A 68 5.70 -0.96 25.35
C ASP A 68 4.47 -1.68 24.77
N GLN A 69 3.92 -1.20 23.65
CA GLN A 69 2.75 -1.79 23.04
C GLN A 69 3.15 -2.94 22.11
N LYS A 70 2.91 -4.18 22.55
CA LYS A 70 3.28 -5.39 21.81
C LYS A 70 2.09 -6.07 21.12
N ASP A 71 2.38 -6.83 20.07
CA ASP A 71 1.46 -7.73 19.37
C ASP A 71 0.18 -7.07 18.84
N ARG A 72 0.24 -5.76 18.56
CA ARG A 72 -0.93 -4.97 18.16
C ARG A 72 -1.57 -5.42 16.85
N ASN A 73 -0.82 -6.09 15.97
CA ASN A 73 -1.32 -6.59 14.69
C ASN A 73 -1.86 -8.02 14.76
N GLN A 74 -1.83 -8.71 15.91
CA GLN A 74 -2.27 -10.11 16.02
C GLN A 74 -3.65 -10.34 15.41
N LYS A 75 -4.65 -9.51 15.75
CA LYS A 75 -6.02 -9.66 15.23
C LYS A 75 -6.10 -9.48 13.71
N TRP A 76 -5.28 -8.59 13.15
CA TRP A 76 -5.23 -8.40 11.70
C TRP A 76 -4.65 -9.63 11.02
N TRP A 77 -3.58 -10.21 11.58
CA TRP A 77 -3.00 -11.45 11.06
C TRP A 77 -3.96 -12.64 11.15
N GLU A 78 -4.73 -12.76 12.23
CA GLU A 78 -5.82 -13.75 12.35
C GLU A 78 -6.90 -13.56 11.29
N TRP A 79 -7.25 -12.32 10.97
CA TRP A 79 -8.20 -12.00 9.89
C TRP A 79 -7.63 -12.33 8.50
N SER A 80 -6.40 -11.92 8.21
CA SER A 80 -5.72 -12.19 6.94
C SER A 80 -5.49 -13.69 6.71
N TYR A 81 -5.18 -14.44 7.77
CA TYR A 81 -5.00 -15.89 7.68
C TYR A 81 -6.28 -16.63 7.27
N LYS A 82 -7.46 -16.18 7.71
CA LYS A 82 -8.73 -16.76 7.25
C LYS A 82 -8.92 -16.59 5.74
N GLN A 83 -8.47 -15.47 5.18
CA GLN A 83 -8.46 -15.22 3.74
C GLN A 83 -7.54 -16.21 3.03
N LEU A 84 -6.33 -16.40 3.57
CA LEU A 84 -5.37 -17.35 3.02
C LEU A 84 -5.90 -18.78 3.06
N GLN A 85 -6.52 -19.21 4.16
CA GLN A 85 -7.09 -20.55 4.29
C GLN A 85 -8.15 -20.81 3.21
N TYR A 86 -9.04 -19.85 2.97
CA TYR A 86 -10.02 -19.94 1.88
C TYR A 86 -9.33 -20.11 0.52
N ASP A 87 -8.35 -19.27 0.21
CA ASP A 87 -7.63 -19.34 -1.05
C ASP A 87 -6.79 -20.62 -1.21
N VAL A 88 -6.28 -21.20 -0.12
CA VAL A 88 -5.62 -22.52 -0.15
C VAL A 88 -6.62 -23.61 -0.54
N GLU A 89 -7.88 -23.52 -0.14
CA GLU A 89 -8.90 -24.50 -0.52
C GLU A 89 -9.33 -24.33 -1.99
N VAL A 90 -9.50 -23.09 -2.46
CA VAL A 90 -10.12 -22.82 -3.77
C VAL A 90 -9.14 -22.44 -4.89
N LEU A 91 -7.95 -21.96 -4.58
CA LEU A 91 -7.00 -21.34 -5.51
C LEU A 91 -5.54 -21.79 -5.31
N LYS A 92 -5.31 -22.95 -4.68
CA LYS A 92 -3.96 -23.46 -4.33
C LYS A 92 -2.92 -23.40 -5.45
N GLU A 93 -3.30 -23.71 -6.69
CA GLU A 93 -2.38 -23.74 -7.83
C GLU A 93 -1.95 -22.35 -8.30
N LYS A 94 -2.67 -21.31 -7.86
CA LYS A 94 -2.37 -19.92 -8.18
C LYS A 94 -1.51 -19.26 -7.12
N LEU A 95 -1.48 -19.77 -5.88
CA LEU A 95 -0.71 -19.19 -4.79
C LEU A 95 0.81 -19.23 -5.07
N SER A 96 1.54 -18.29 -4.46
CA SER A 96 2.99 -18.26 -4.50
C SER A 96 3.60 -19.31 -3.57
N ALA A 97 4.81 -19.75 -3.92
CA ALA A 97 5.52 -20.82 -3.20
C ALA A 97 5.82 -20.47 -1.73
N GLU A 98 5.87 -19.18 -1.39
CA GLU A 98 6.02 -18.68 -0.03
C GLU A 98 4.83 -19.04 0.88
N PHE A 99 3.63 -19.11 0.31
CA PHE A 99 2.41 -19.43 1.06
C PHE A 99 2.00 -20.90 0.89
N PHE A 100 2.16 -21.45 -0.31
CA PHE A 100 1.74 -22.79 -0.65
C PHE A 100 2.65 -23.41 -1.70
N ASP A 101 3.18 -24.60 -1.42
CA ASP A 101 4.11 -25.28 -2.32
C ASP A 101 4.06 -26.79 -2.10
N ASN A 102 4.28 -27.58 -3.17
CA ASN A 102 4.21 -29.04 -3.14
C ASN A 102 2.91 -29.58 -2.49
N ASN A 103 1.77 -28.98 -2.87
CA ASN A 103 0.44 -29.31 -2.35
C ASN A 103 0.32 -29.20 -0.81
N THR A 104 1.17 -28.39 -0.17
CA THR A 104 1.22 -28.21 1.28
C THR A 104 1.28 -26.71 1.63
N SER A 105 0.47 -26.28 2.60
CA SER A 105 0.58 -24.91 3.13
C SER A 105 1.91 -24.73 3.87
N LYS A 106 2.62 -23.64 3.59
CA LYS A 106 3.81 -23.22 4.34
C LYS A 106 3.46 -22.42 5.60
N VAL A 107 2.18 -22.06 5.75
CA VAL A 107 1.64 -21.25 6.84
C VAL A 107 0.77 -22.11 7.75
N SER A 108 1.24 -22.38 8.97
CA SER A 108 0.54 -23.24 9.93
C SER A 108 -0.31 -22.49 10.96
N SER A 109 -0.08 -21.19 11.13
CA SER A 109 -0.79 -20.37 12.10
C SER A 109 -0.88 -18.93 11.63
N PRO A 110 -1.87 -18.15 12.11
CA PRO A 110 -2.01 -16.75 11.73
C PRO A 110 -0.89 -15.87 12.27
N TYR A 111 -0.48 -16.12 13.50
CA TYR A 111 0.38 -15.20 14.24
C TYR A 111 1.30 -15.95 15.18
N LYS A 112 2.50 -15.41 15.35
CA LYS A 112 3.44 -15.80 16.39
C LYS A 112 4.08 -14.56 16.98
N SER A 113 4.04 -14.44 18.30
CA SER A 113 4.70 -13.35 19.02
C SER A 113 6.22 -13.44 18.92
N LYS A 114 6.89 -12.29 18.98
CA LYS A 114 8.35 -12.14 18.83
C LYS A 114 9.19 -13.04 19.76
N ASN A 115 8.65 -13.36 20.93
CA ASN A 115 9.31 -14.21 21.94
C ASN A 115 8.78 -15.66 21.97
N GLY A 116 7.98 -16.07 20.98
CA GLY A 116 7.45 -17.43 20.91
C GLY A 116 8.54 -18.44 20.52
N ASN A 117 8.69 -19.53 21.29
CA ASN A 117 9.56 -20.63 20.92
C ASN A 117 9.10 -21.27 19.60
N SER A 118 10.02 -21.42 18.63
CA SER A 118 9.74 -22.15 17.39
C SER A 118 10.15 -23.61 17.54
N SER A 119 9.19 -24.50 17.74
CA SER A 119 9.45 -25.95 17.74
C SER A 119 9.01 -26.64 16.43
N THR A 120 8.46 -25.91 15.47
CA THR A 120 7.95 -26.45 14.20
C THR A 120 8.64 -25.81 12.99
N SER A 121 8.78 -26.59 11.91
CA SER A 121 9.33 -26.14 10.62
C SER A 121 8.39 -25.23 9.83
N SER A 122 7.10 -25.23 10.16
CA SER A 122 6.08 -24.37 9.57
C SER A 122 6.04 -22.99 10.26
N LYS A 123 5.93 -21.93 9.46
CA LYS A 123 5.95 -20.52 9.92
C LYS A 123 4.53 -20.00 10.15
N ALA A 124 4.41 -19.01 11.03
CA ALA A 124 3.19 -18.20 11.12
C ALA A 124 3.08 -17.23 9.94
N LEU A 125 1.87 -16.74 9.61
CA LEU A 125 1.65 -15.83 8.48
C LEU A 125 2.49 -14.56 8.60
N ASN A 126 2.54 -13.96 9.79
CA ASN A 126 3.35 -12.77 10.04
C ASN A 126 4.85 -13.00 9.77
N GLU A 127 5.40 -14.18 10.13
CA GLU A 127 6.81 -14.54 9.85
C GLU A 127 7.06 -14.83 8.34
N VAL A 128 6.07 -15.37 7.63
CA VAL A 128 6.15 -15.52 6.17
C VAL A 128 6.17 -14.16 5.49
N CYS A 129 5.26 -13.27 5.87
CA CYS A 129 5.25 -11.89 5.36
C CYS A 129 6.54 -11.14 5.73
N GLU A 130 7.09 -11.30 6.94
CA GLU A 130 8.39 -10.75 7.31
C GLU A 130 9.51 -11.23 6.37
N SER A 131 9.51 -12.52 6.04
CA SER A 131 10.48 -13.10 5.12
C SER A 131 10.35 -12.48 3.72
N ILE A 132 9.13 -12.16 3.27
CA ILE A 132 8.88 -11.46 2.01
C ILE A 132 9.34 -10.00 2.07
N TYR A 133 9.08 -9.30 3.19
CA TYR A 133 9.49 -7.91 3.39
C TYR A 133 11.02 -7.76 3.32
N LYS A 134 11.76 -8.81 3.66
CA LYS A 134 13.22 -8.86 3.60
C LYS A 134 13.78 -9.20 2.21
N LYS A 135 12.94 -9.56 1.22
CA LYS A 135 13.36 -9.82 -0.17
C LYS A 135 13.73 -8.54 -0.90
N ASN A 136 14.52 -8.65 -1.97
CA ASN A 136 14.78 -7.52 -2.85
C ASN A 136 13.51 -7.12 -3.59
N LYS A 137 13.35 -5.83 -3.88
CA LYS A 137 12.18 -5.31 -4.60
C LYS A 137 11.90 -6.04 -5.91
N GLY A 138 12.94 -6.25 -6.72
CA GLY A 138 12.83 -6.91 -8.03
C GLY A 138 12.39 -8.39 -7.97
N GLU A 139 12.37 -9.01 -6.79
CA GLU A 139 11.85 -10.37 -6.57
C GLU A 139 10.35 -10.38 -6.29
N ALA A 140 9.80 -9.30 -5.72
CA ALA A 140 8.39 -9.19 -5.33
C ALA A 140 7.55 -8.26 -6.23
N ASP A 141 8.19 -7.47 -7.09
CA ASP A 141 7.49 -6.70 -8.12
C ASP A 141 7.05 -7.62 -9.27
N PRO A 142 5.83 -7.42 -9.81
CA PRO A 142 5.31 -8.24 -10.90
C PRO A 142 6.09 -7.96 -12.19
N ASP A 143 6.25 -8.99 -13.02
CA ASP A 143 6.98 -8.92 -14.30
C ASP A 143 6.06 -8.77 -15.52
N GLY A 144 4.80 -8.40 -15.29
CA GLY A 144 3.78 -8.25 -16.35
C GLY A 144 3.16 -9.57 -16.83
N THR A 145 3.70 -10.72 -16.41
CA THR A 145 3.12 -12.04 -16.73
C THR A 145 2.23 -12.50 -15.58
N ALA A 146 0.91 -12.57 -15.79
CA ALA A 146 -0.08 -12.75 -14.73
C ALA A 146 0.19 -13.95 -13.79
N ASP A 147 0.70 -15.06 -14.34
CA ASP A 147 0.93 -16.32 -13.61
C ASP A 147 2.40 -16.63 -13.32
N SER A 148 3.33 -15.69 -13.53
CA SER A 148 4.73 -15.89 -13.15
C SER A 148 4.90 -15.99 -11.63
N THR A 149 6.01 -16.59 -11.19
CA THR A 149 6.36 -16.66 -9.76
C THR A 149 6.35 -15.29 -9.10
N LYS A 150 6.88 -14.26 -9.78
CA LYS A 150 6.91 -12.89 -9.27
C LYS A 150 5.53 -12.26 -9.17
N SER A 151 4.69 -12.43 -10.18
CA SER A 151 3.32 -11.88 -10.18
C SER A 151 2.44 -12.54 -9.12
N ARG A 152 2.58 -13.86 -8.92
CA ARG A 152 1.90 -14.58 -7.84
C ARG A 152 2.35 -14.10 -6.46
N LEU A 153 3.66 -14.01 -6.23
CA LEU A 153 4.22 -13.48 -4.98
C LEU A 153 3.75 -12.05 -4.72
N SER A 154 3.80 -11.18 -5.73
CA SER A 154 3.33 -9.80 -5.60
C SER A 154 1.86 -9.76 -5.19
N ARG A 155 1.00 -10.47 -5.92
CA ARG A 155 -0.44 -10.53 -5.64
C ARG A 155 -0.71 -11.01 -4.22
N ASP A 156 -0.08 -12.11 -3.80
CA ASP A 156 -0.32 -12.71 -2.49
C ASP A 156 0.27 -11.86 -1.35
N MET A 157 1.42 -11.22 -1.57
CA MET A 157 1.97 -10.23 -0.63
C MET A 157 1.00 -9.06 -0.43
N TRP A 158 0.48 -8.48 -1.51
CA TRP A 158 -0.48 -7.38 -1.39
C TRP A 158 -1.79 -7.85 -0.75
N LYS A 159 -2.22 -9.09 -0.99
CA LYS A 159 -3.46 -9.64 -0.44
C LYS A 159 -3.37 -9.97 1.05
N TYR A 160 -2.29 -10.62 1.47
CA TYR A 160 -2.17 -11.18 2.83
C TYR A 160 -1.27 -10.39 3.77
N CYS A 161 -0.40 -9.54 3.22
CA CYS A 161 0.62 -8.83 3.98
C CYS A 161 0.46 -7.30 3.93
N SER A 162 -0.58 -6.78 3.26
CA SER A 162 -0.82 -5.34 3.08
C SER A 162 -2.28 -4.98 3.34
N HIS A 163 -2.49 -3.79 3.91
CA HIS A 163 -3.83 -3.25 4.09
C HIS A 163 -4.51 -2.90 2.76
N LEU A 164 -3.73 -2.65 1.70
CA LEU A 164 -4.31 -2.30 0.39
C LEU A 164 -4.99 -3.48 -0.31
N ARG A 165 -4.72 -4.73 0.12
CA ARG A 165 -5.23 -6.01 -0.41
C ARG A 165 -4.88 -6.33 -1.86
N THR A 166 -4.60 -5.32 -2.68
CA THR A 166 -4.11 -5.44 -4.05
C THR A 166 -3.09 -4.34 -4.30
N ARG A 167 -2.16 -4.58 -5.23
CA ARG A 167 -1.19 -3.57 -5.65
C ARG A 167 -1.93 -2.42 -6.34
N PRO A 168 -1.68 -1.15 -5.98
CA PRO A 168 -2.22 -0.03 -6.73
C PRO A 168 -1.81 -0.09 -8.21
N ILE A 169 -2.76 0.24 -9.07
CA ILE A 169 -2.56 0.35 -10.51
C ILE A 169 -1.76 1.63 -10.76
N LEU A 170 -0.63 1.47 -11.43
CA LEU A 170 0.29 2.56 -11.78
C LEU A 170 -0.08 3.17 -13.13
N LEU A 171 0.44 4.37 -13.39
CA LEU A 171 0.31 5.07 -14.67
C LEU A 171 0.89 4.24 -15.81
N LYS A 172 0.12 4.13 -16.89
CA LYS A 172 0.53 3.49 -18.14
C LYS A 172 0.79 4.52 -19.23
N GLU A 173 1.51 4.10 -20.26
CA GLU A 173 1.92 4.94 -21.39
C GLU A 173 0.77 5.71 -22.07
N ASN A 174 -0.40 5.08 -22.20
CA ASN A 174 -1.55 5.66 -22.90
C ASN A 174 -2.60 6.25 -21.96
N ASP A 175 -2.27 6.43 -20.67
CA ASP A 175 -3.20 7.04 -19.72
C ASP A 175 -3.35 8.54 -19.96
N TYR A 176 -2.38 9.21 -20.59
CA TYR A 176 -2.37 10.66 -20.83
C TYR A 176 -1.95 10.99 -22.26
N GLY A 177 -2.38 12.15 -22.75
CA GLY A 177 -2.10 12.58 -24.12
C GLY A 177 -0.61 12.93 -24.31
N ALA A 178 -0.13 12.84 -25.55
CA ALA A 178 1.22 13.25 -25.88
C ALA A 178 1.49 14.71 -25.42
N GLY A 179 2.66 14.92 -24.82
CA GLY A 179 3.07 16.21 -24.27
C GLY A 179 2.39 16.60 -22.95
N GLU A 180 1.73 15.66 -22.26
CA GLU A 180 1.28 15.81 -20.88
C GLU A 180 2.28 15.19 -19.90
N VAL A 181 2.37 15.74 -18.69
CA VAL A 181 3.30 15.24 -17.66
C VAL A 181 3.06 13.75 -17.37
N GLY A 182 1.80 13.32 -17.30
CA GLY A 182 1.45 11.92 -17.08
C GLY A 182 1.89 10.96 -18.18
N ASN A 183 2.27 11.46 -19.35
CA ASN A 183 2.81 10.67 -20.47
C ASN A 183 4.35 10.57 -20.45
N GLU A 184 5.03 11.32 -19.57
CA GLU A 184 6.48 11.29 -19.45
C GLU A 184 6.99 9.96 -18.88
N THR A 185 8.06 9.42 -19.45
CA THR A 185 8.64 8.11 -19.08
C THR A 185 9.05 8.01 -17.62
N ASP A 186 9.42 9.13 -17.00
CA ASP A 186 9.92 9.16 -15.62
C ASP A 186 8.85 8.82 -14.58
N HIS A 187 7.57 9.01 -14.93
CA HIS A 187 6.41 8.77 -14.06
C HIS A 187 5.70 7.44 -14.34
N LYS A 188 5.90 6.85 -15.53
CA LYS A 188 5.34 5.55 -15.91
C LYS A 188 5.79 4.45 -14.94
N ASP A 189 4.87 3.53 -14.63
CA ASP A 189 5.09 2.39 -13.74
C ASP A 189 5.63 2.75 -12.33
N LYS A 190 5.48 4.01 -11.91
CA LYS A 190 5.90 4.51 -10.59
C LYS A 190 4.80 5.33 -9.92
N ALA A 191 4.21 6.26 -10.67
CA ALA A 191 3.10 7.08 -10.19
C ALA A 191 1.81 6.25 -10.16
N VAL A 192 0.99 6.43 -9.12
CA VAL A 192 -0.31 5.76 -9.02
C VAL A 192 -1.30 6.41 -9.98
N SER A 193 -2.09 5.59 -10.66
CA SER A 193 -3.12 6.08 -11.58
C SER A 193 -4.29 6.68 -10.82
N VAL A 194 -4.76 7.84 -11.28
CA VAL A 194 -5.99 8.50 -10.78
C VAL A 194 -7.24 8.03 -11.53
N LYS A 195 -7.07 7.35 -12.67
CA LYS A 195 -8.15 6.85 -13.54
C LYS A 195 -8.66 5.48 -13.11
N ALA A 196 -7.78 4.66 -12.53
CA ALA A 196 -8.16 3.43 -11.85
C ALA A 196 -8.91 3.79 -10.56
N SER A 197 -10.25 3.79 -10.64
CA SER A 197 -11.14 4.10 -9.51
C SER A 197 -12.36 3.18 -9.55
N GLY A 198 -12.94 2.94 -8.37
CA GLY A 198 -14.07 2.04 -8.19
C GLY A 198 -14.22 1.70 -6.72
N LYS A 199 -15.47 1.45 -6.28
CA LYS A 199 -15.74 1.03 -4.90
C LYS A 199 -14.82 -0.16 -4.57
N ASP A 200 -14.00 0.00 -3.53
CA ASP A 200 -13.04 -1.00 -3.04
C ASP A 200 -11.77 -1.21 -3.91
N SER A 201 -11.41 -0.24 -4.76
CA SER A 201 -10.12 -0.27 -5.45
C SER A 201 -8.96 0.07 -4.50
N SER A 202 -7.83 -0.65 -4.62
CA SER A 202 -6.60 -0.32 -3.87
C SER A 202 -6.07 1.08 -4.18
N ASN A 203 -6.37 1.63 -5.36
CA ASN A 203 -6.05 3.00 -5.70
C ASN A 203 -6.82 3.99 -4.83
N ASP A 204 -8.13 3.79 -4.60
CA ASP A 204 -8.91 4.70 -3.76
C ASP A 204 -8.45 4.66 -2.31
N GLU A 205 -8.11 3.48 -1.79
CA GLU A 205 -7.51 3.34 -0.47
C GLU A 205 -6.11 3.99 -0.39
N PHE A 206 -5.26 3.76 -1.39
CA PHE A 206 -3.97 4.46 -1.51
C PHE A 206 -4.16 5.99 -1.48
N TRP A 207 -5.11 6.52 -2.25
CA TRP A 207 -5.36 7.96 -2.31
C TRP A 207 -5.91 8.51 -1.00
N ARG A 208 -6.72 7.74 -0.27
CA ARG A 208 -7.17 8.08 1.09
C ARG A 208 -5.98 8.17 2.04
N LEU A 209 -5.15 7.15 2.11
CA LEU A 209 -3.93 7.13 2.93
C LEU A 209 -3.01 8.30 2.59
N ARG A 210 -2.82 8.57 1.30
CA ARG A 210 -1.96 9.65 0.84
C ARG A 210 -2.52 11.02 1.22
N ASN A 211 -3.83 11.21 1.17
CA ASN A 211 -4.50 12.40 1.69
C ASN A 211 -4.24 12.58 3.19
N ASP A 212 -4.41 11.51 3.97
CA ASP A 212 -4.21 11.53 5.43
C ASP A 212 -2.76 11.88 5.78
N GLU A 213 -1.78 11.32 5.07
CA GLU A 213 -0.36 11.66 5.23
C GLU A 213 -0.04 13.10 4.80
N PHE A 214 -0.60 13.53 3.68
CA PHE A 214 -0.32 14.83 3.08
C PHE A 214 -0.81 15.95 3.97
N PHE A 215 -2.07 15.87 4.40
CA PHE A 215 -2.65 16.87 5.27
C PHE A 215 -2.21 16.65 6.71
N GLY A 216 -2.27 15.44 7.27
CA GLY A 216 -1.88 15.12 8.64
C GLY A 216 -2.54 15.99 9.73
N GLY A 217 -2.03 15.90 10.96
CA GLY A 217 -2.37 16.83 12.04
C GLY A 217 -1.84 18.26 11.79
N LYS A 218 -2.27 19.26 12.58
CA LYS A 218 -1.83 20.67 12.41
C LYS A 218 -0.29 20.77 12.50
N GLY A 219 0.35 21.24 11.42
CA GLY A 219 1.82 21.39 11.35
C GLY A 219 2.62 20.10 11.12
N VAL A 220 1.96 18.94 10.93
CA VAL A 220 2.61 17.62 10.85
C VAL A 220 2.46 16.96 9.47
N GLY A 221 1.60 17.51 8.61
CA GLY A 221 1.36 16.96 7.28
C GLY A 221 2.57 17.05 6.35
N LYS A 222 2.81 15.98 5.57
CA LYS A 222 3.92 15.93 4.61
C LYS A 222 3.81 17.01 3.53
N GLY A 223 2.59 17.48 3.23
CA GLY A 223 2.33 18.53 2.24
C GLY A 223 2.96 19.88 2.59
N ASN A 224 3.34 20.13 3.85
CA ASN A 224 4.07 21.34 4.22
C ASN A 224 5.44 21.43 3.52
N SER A 225 6.04 20.29 3.20
CA SER A 225 7.33 20.18 2.51
C SER A 225 7.23 20.25 0.97
N ALA A 226 6.04 20.56 0.42
CA ALA A 226 5.85 20.74 -1.01
C ALA A 226 6.58 22.00 -1.53
N SER A 227 6.92 21.98 -2.81
CA SER A 227 7.69 23.02 -3.48
C SER A 227 6.97 24.38 -3.47
N GLN A 228 7.70 25.46 -3.13
CA GLN A 228 7.11 26.80 -3.00
C GLN A 228 6.53 27.30 -4.34
N GLY A 229 5.31 27.82 -4.30
CA GLY A 229 4.56 28.22 -5.51
C GLY A 229 4.06 27.05 -6.37
N GLY A 230 4.27 25.82 -5.92
CA GLY A 230 3.80 24.61 -6.60
C GLY A 230 2.35 24.25 -6.29
N LEU A 231 1.77 23.41 -7.14
CA LEU A 231 0.41 22.89 -7.04
C LEU A 231 0.11 22.28 -5.67
N PHE A 232 1.02 21.46 -5.14
CA PHE A 232 0.84 20.80 -3.85
C PHE A 232 0.98 21.78 -2.69
N LYS A 233 1.88 22.76 -2.77
CA LYS A 233 1.97 23.80 -1.73
C LYS A 233 0.71 24.65 -1.68
N ALA A 234 0.13 24.99 -2.83
CA ALA A 234 -1.16 25.66 -2.92
C ALA A 234 -2.30 24.82 -2.32
N LEU A 235 -2.31 23.51 -2.59
CA LEU A 235 -3.26 22.59 -1.98
C LEU A 235 -3.11 22.56 -0.45
N TYR A 236 -1.89 22.44 0.08
CA TYR A 236 -1.64 22.38 1.51
C TYR A 236 -2.01 23.69 2.22
N ALA A 237 -1.77 24.84 1.60
CA ALA A 237 -2.12 26.16 2.16
C ALA A 237 -3.63 26.28 2.47
N LYS A 238 -4.51 25.64 1.68
CA LYS A 238 -5.95 25.59 1.96
C LYS A 238 -6.27 24.96 3.31
N LYS A 239 -5.43 24.04 3.79
CA LYS A 239 -5.54 23.46 5.14
C LYS A 239 -5.34 24.53 6.20
N GLU A 240 -4.32 25.35 6.03
CA GLU A 240 -3.93 26.37 7.01
C GLU A 240 -4.99 27.47 7.12
N THR A 241 -5.67 27.77 6.02
CA THR A 241 -6.80 28.70 5.97
C THR A 241 -8.15 28.07 6.24
N ASN A 242 -8.21 26.76 6.52
CA ASN A 242 -9.45 26.00 6.72
C ASN A 242 -10.46 26.14 5.56
N THR A 243 -9.97 26.10 4.32
CA THR A 243 -10.77 26.22 3.08
C THR A 243 -10.73 24.96 2.22
N ILE A 244 -10.31 23.82 2.78
CA ILE A 244 -10.33 22.51 2.09
C ILE A 244 -11.77 22.12 1.75
N GLY A 245 -12.05 21.94 0.46
CA GLY A 245 -13.27 21.32 -0.05
C GLY A 245 -13.10 19.84 -0.40
N SER A 246 -14.19 19.20 -0.83
CA SER A 246 -14.19 17.78 -1.22
C SER A 246 -13.30 17.45 -2.42
N LYS A 247 -12.97 18.44 -3.26
CA LYS A 247 -12.06 18.29 -4.40
C LYS A 247 -10.60 18.61 -4.06
N ASP A 248 -10.33 19.12 -2.86
CA ASP A 248 -8.98 19.48 -2.42
C ASP A 248 -8.28 18.24 -1.87
N THR A 249 -7.94 17.32 -2.77
CA THR A 249 -7.28 16.05 -2.46
C THR A 249 -5.98 15.92 -3.24
N VAL A 250 -5.05 15.12 -2.72
CA VAL A 250 -3.82 14.72 -3.41
C VAL A 250 -4.15 14.02 -4.72
N LYS A 251 -5.19 13.17 -4.76
CA LYS A 251 -5.63 12.50 -6.00
C LYS A 251 -5.97 13.51 -7.10
N GLU A 252 -6.75 14.54 -6.77
CA GLU A 252 -7.09 15.59 -7.74
C GLU A 252 -5.89 16.46 -8.10
N ALA A 253 -5.00 16.78 -7.16
CA ALA A 253 -3.75 17.49 -7.49
C ALA A 253 -2.85 16.65 -8.41
N CYS A 254 -2.69 15.35 -8.17
CA CYS A 254 -1.95 14.46 -9.06
C CYS A 254 -2.62 14.36 -10.44
N LYS A 255 -3.95 14.31 -10.50
CA LYS A 255 -4.70 14.34 -11.76
C LYS A 255 -4.43 15.63 -12.55
N THR A 256 -4.47 16.79 -11.88
CA THR A 256 -4.13 18.08 -12.50
C THR A 256 -2.67 18.10 -12.98
N ALA A 257 -1.73 17.63 -12.14
CA ALA A 257 -0.33 17.52 -12.51
C ALA A 257 -0.15 16.66 -13.77
N TYR A 258 -0.72 15.46 -13.78
CA TYR A 258 -0.61 14.52 -14.90
C TYR A 258 -1.21 15.07 -16.21
N SER A 259 -2.34 15.78 -16.15
CA SER A 259 -2.98 16.39 -17.32
C SER A 259 -2.33 17.70 -17.77
N THR A 260 -1.38 18.25 -17.02
CA THR A 260 -0.70 19.49 -17.40
C THR A 260 0.18 19.23 -18.62
N LYS A 261 0.13 20.12 -19.62
CA LYS A 261 1.06 20.05 -20.75
C LYS A 261 2.48 20.32 -20.25
N THR A 262 3.47 19.55 -20.71
CA THR A 262 4.88 19.70 -20.29
C THR A 262 5.39 21.13 -20.52
N ALA A 263 4.97 21.78 -21.61
CA ALA A 263 5.27 23.18 -21.91
C ALA A 263 4.73 24.18 -20.86
N ASN A 264 3.75 23.76 -20.05
CA ASN A 264 3.08 24.59 -19.06
C ASN A 264 3.49 24.26 -17.61
N LYS A 265 4.44 23.33 -17.38
CA LYS A 265 4.89 22.96 -16.01
C LYS A 265 5.30 24.16 -15.16
N SER A 266 5.91 25.17 -15.79
CA SER A 266 6.40 26.39 -15.13
C SER A 266 5.32 27.47 -14.91
N THR A 267 4.10 27.28 -15.42
CA THR A 267 2.99 28.22 -15.21
C THR A 267 2.39 28.05 -13.83
N SER A 268 1.90 29.14 -13.21
CA SER A 268 1.35 29.08 -11.85
C SER A 268 -0.06 28.47 -11.82
N PRO A 269 -0.36 27.52 -10.92
CA PRO A 269 0.56 26.90 -9.96
C PRO A 269 1.50 25.90 -10.64
N LYS A 270 2.79 25.94 -10.27
CA LYS A 270 3.82 25.12 -10.92
C LYS A 270 3.60 23.63 -10.66
N VAL A 271 3.91 22.82 -11.67
CA VAL A 271 3.96 21.36 -11.55
C VAL A 271 5.42 20.93 -11.48
N GLU A 272 5.84 20.59 -10.27
CA GLU A 272 7.22 20.19 -9.98
C GLU A 272 7.33 18.66 -9.93
N ASP A 273 8.27 18.09 -10.69
CA ASP A 273 8.45 16.63 -10.75
C ASP A 273 8.81 16.03 -9.40
N ALA A 274 9.52 16.79 -8.55
CA ALA A 274 9.84 16.39 -7.18
C ALA A 274 8.57 16.18 -6.34
N ASP A 275 7.58 17.08 -6.45
CA ASP A 275 6.31 16.94 -5.74
C ASP A 275 5.50 15.74 -6.27
N ILE A 276 5.53 15.48 -7.59
CA ILE A 276 4.88 14.28 -8.17
C ILE A 276 5.53 13.00 -7.62
N LYS A 277 6.86 12.92 -7.63
CA LYS A 277 7.64 11.80 -7.08
C LYS A 277 7.38 11.58 -5.60
N LYS A 278 7.09 12.64 -4.86
CA LYS A 278 6.86 12.60 -3.41
C LYS A 278 5.44 12.21 -3.04
N PHE A 279 4.45 12.76 -3.74
CA PHE A 279 3.04 12.66 -3.33
C PHE A 279 2.20 11.73 -4.21
N CYS A 280 2.60 11.50 -5.46
CA CYS A 280 1.81 10.72 -6.40
C CYS A 280 2.36 9.30 -6.66
N TYR A 281 3.60 9.03 -6.25
CA TYR A 281 4.22 7.71 -6.43
C TYR A 281 3.71 6.70 -5.42
N LEU A 282 3.68 5.42 -5.84
CA LEU A 282 3.40 4.32 -4.92
C LEU A 282 4.44 4.32 -3.80
N THR A 283 5.71 4.40 -4.17
CA THR A 283 6.85 4.56 -3.26
C THR A 283 7.44 5.95 -3.46
N PRO A 284 7.31 6.88 -2.50
CA PRO A 284 7.94 8.19 -2.60
C PRO A 284 9.44 8.06 -2.88
N ASP A 285 9.97 8.87 -3.80
CA ASP A 285 11.41 8.86 -4.09
C ASP A 285 12.20 9.32 -2.84
N PRO A 286 13.13 8.51 -2.32
CA PRO A 286 13.85 8.82 -1.08
C PRO A 286 14.79 10.04 -1.20
N ASN A 287 15.02 10.55 -2.42
CA ASN A 287 15.88 11.71 -2.65
C ASN A 287 15.14 13.06 -2.52
N ASN A 288 13.86 13.09 -2.11
CA ASN A 288 13.00 14.30 -2.06
C ASN A 288 12.27 14.52 -0.71
#